data_AF-A0A0R1WDI7-F1
#
_entry.id   AF-A0A0R1WDI7-F1
#
_cell.length_a   1.000
_cell.length_b   1.000
_cell.length_c   1.000
_cell.angle_alpha   90.00
_cell.angle_beta   90.00
_cell.angle_gamma   90.00
#
_symmetry.space_group_name_H-M   'P 1'
#
loop_
_entity.id
_entity.type
_entity.pdbx_description
1 polymer ?
#
loop_
_entity_poly.entity_id
_entity_poly.type
_entity_poly.pdbx_seq_one_letter_code
_entity_poly.pdbx_strand_id
1 'polypeptide(L)'
;MICTSADSGYTIVKKIVGNHPNSAYHLTNRSKNTYLWNSNHTKVKANLKHFKNYSWRYYDQSVILSHNSKKSVYYYVQGITPNGNEGSKLQGIVWHGYLAPGVNPNYQQLNNINFRYFNNDKEYLSYIQKSPSQKLTREVLKLFPNTQLSIQLTKAAGGASAWDFNDPTVKGYKDVLEFPTVQRYFNKRFYKQNISDNKRFKLIKSALDKSGYNQTKRVALGQYQIGIYYYNNPHRLITDEAPGFTIAVPE
;
A
#
# COMPACT_ATOMS: atom_id res chain seq x y z
N MET A 1 -7.64 33.66 24.84
CA MET A 1 -7.92 33.05 23.53
C MET A 1 -7.04 33.78 22.52
N ILE A 2 -5.91 33.21 22.10
CA ILE A 2 -4.95 33.91 21.22
C ILE A 2 -5.32 33.57 19.78
N CYS A 3 -6.03 34.49 19.12
CA CYS A 3 -6.22 34.48 17.67
C CYS A 3 -4.89 34.89 17.03
N THR A 4 -4.13 33.93 16.52
CA THR A 4 -3.02 34.21 15.62
C THR A 4 -3.61 34.48 14.23
N SER A 5 -3.56 35.74 13.79
CA SER A 5 -3.96 36.16 12.44
C SER A 5 -3.02 35.56 11.41
N ALA A 6 -3.58 34.76 10.49
CA ALA A 6 -2.88 34.22 9.34
C ALA A 6 -2.81 35.27 8.23
N ASP A 7 -1.62 35.49 7.67
CA ASP A 7 -1.32 36.34 6.50
C ASP A 7 -2.01 35.88 5.19
N SER A 8 -2.91 34.90 5.27
CA SER A 8 -3.66 34.33 4.13
C SER A 8 -5.14 34.73 4.09
N GLY A 9 -5.65 35.44 5.11
CA GLY A 9 -7.09 35.75 5.24
C GLY A 9 -7.95 34.54 5.63
N TYR A 10 -7.36 33.37 5.86
CA TYR A 10 -8.05 32.17 6.31
C TYR A 10 -8.07 32.08 7.84
N THR A 11 -9.17 31.57 8.40
CA THR A 11 -9.32 31.25 9.83
C THR A 11 -9.62 29.77 10.02
N ILE A 12 -9.02 29.13 11.03
CA ILE A 12 -9.32 27.75 11.39
C ILE A 12 -10.63 27.73 12.19
N VAL A 13 -11.67 27.12 11.64
CA VAL A 13 -12.99 27.02 12.27
C VAL A 13 -13.11 25.75 13.12
N LYS A 14 -12.57 24.64 12.62
CA LYS A 14 -12.67 23.33 13.29
C LYS A 14 -11.50 22.44 12.93
N LYS A 15 -11.05 21.64 13.90
CA LYS A 15 -10.17 20.49 13.67
C LYS A 15 -10.98 19.21 13.88
N ILE A 16 -10.81 18.26 12.98
CA ILE A 16 -11.45 16.94 12.98
C ILE A 16 -10.32 15.93 13.09
N VAL A 17 -10.45 15.00 14.02
CA VAL A 17 -9.48 13.93 14.24
C VAL A 17 -10.26 12.62 14.30
N GLY A 18 -9.91 11.71 13.40
CA GLY A 18 -10.20 10.29 13.48
C GLY A 18 -8.90 9.49 13.55
N ASN A 19 -8.98 8.17 13.35
CA ASN A 19 -7.85 7.25 13.51
C ASN A 19 -7.83 6.13 12.46
N HIS A 20 -7.78 6.50 11.17
CA HIS A 20 -7.71 5.54 10.07
C HIS A 20 -6.52 5.83 9.12
N PRO A 21 -5.31 5.32 9.44
CA PRO A 21 -4.07 5.68 8.74
C PRO A 21 -3.84 4.94 7.40
N ASN A 22 -4.83 4.18 6.91
CA ASN A 22 -4.71 3.28 5.75
C ASN A 22 -5.31 3.86 4.45
N SER A 23 -5.62 5.15 4.43
CA SER A 23 -6.19 5.81 3.25
C SER A 23 -5.10 6.50 2.45
N ALA A 24 -4.99 6.15 1.17
CA ALA A 24 -4.17 6.88 0.20
C ALA A 24 -5.06 7.72 -0.72
N TYR A 25 -4.48 8.83 -1.17
CA TYR A 25 -5.05 9.72 -2.16
C TYR A 25 -4.01 10.06 -3.23
N HIS A 26 -4.46 10.56 -4.36
CA HIS A 26 -3.62 11.13 -5.41
C HIS A 26 -4.22 12.43 -5.94
N LEU A 27 -3.41 13.23 -6.63
CA LEU A 27 -3.88 14.48 -7.22
C LEU A 27 -4.86 14.22 -8.37
N THR A 28 -6.01 14.89 -8.35
CA THR A 28 -6.99 14.84 -9.46
C THR A 28 -6.44 15.48 -10.73
N ASN A 29 -5.64 16.55 -10.58
CA ASN A 29 -4.95 17.20 -11.69
C ASN A 29 -3.46 17.38 -11.37
N ARG A 30 -2.60 16.70 -12.15
CA ARG A 30 -1.15 16.65 -11.95
C ARG A 30 -0.40 17.90 -12.42
N SER A 31 -1.05 18.78 -13.20
CA SER A 31 -0.46 20.00 -13.77
C SER A 31 -0.95 21.26 -13.07
N LYS A 32 -2.09 21.21 -12.38
CA LYS A 32 -2.68 22.35 -11.68
C LYS A 32 -1.85 22.72 -10.45
N ASN A 33 -1.62 24.01 -10.24
CA ASN A 33 -1.06 24.54 -9.00
C ASN A 33 -1.93 24.10 -7.83
N THR A 34 -1.35 23.30 -6.95
CA THR A 34 -2.00 22.73 -5.78
C THR A 34 -1.04 22.89 -4.63
N TYR A 35 -1.43 23.60 -3.58
CA TYR A 35 -0.52 23.96 -2.51
C TYR A 35 -0.71 23.09 -1.28
N LEU A 36 0.40 22.56 -0.76
CA LEU A 36 0.46 21.96 0.56
C LEU A 36 0.87 23.05 1.55
N TRP A 37 0.05 23.25 2.57
CA TRP A 37 0.27 24.27 3.59
C TRP A 37 0.77 23.64 4.88
N ASN A 38 1.39 24.45 5.75
CA ASN A 38 1.57 24.06 7.14
C ASN A 38 0.21 23.91 7.84
N SER A 39 0.18 23.24 8.99
CA SER A 39 -1.08 22.92 9.69
C SER A 39 -1.90 24.15 10.13
N ASN A 40 -1.27 25.33 10.16
CA ASN A 40 -1.90 26.60 10.51
C ASN A 40 -2.34 27.43 9.30
N HIS A 41 -2.14 26.94 8.07
CA HIS A 41 -2.47 27.65 6.82
C HIS A 41 -1.84 29.07 6.72
N THR A 42 -0.61 29.23 7.22
CA THR A 42 0.13 30.50 7.17
C THR A 42 1.29 30.48 6.19
N LYS A 43 1.76 29.29 5.79
CA LYS A 43 2.91 29.13 4.89
C LYS A 43 2.70 27.99 3.92
N VAL A 44 2.92 28.26 2.63
CA VAL A 44 3.03 27.22 1.60
C VAL A 44 4.31 26.44 1.84
N LYS A 45 4.18 25.12 2.03
CA LYS A 45 5.32 24.19 2.15
C LYS A 45 5.80 23.69 0.80
N ALA A 46 4.87 23.45 -0.13
CA ALA A 46 5.18 22.95 -1.46
C ALA A 46 4.03 23.18 -2.43
N ASN A 47 4.36 23.17 -3.73
CA ASN A 47 3.38 23.03 -4.80
C ASN A 47 3.40 21.59 -5.32
N LEU A 48 2.28 20.89 -5.16
CA LEU A 48 2.12 19.46 -5.41
C LEU A 48 2.21 19.08 -6.89
N LYS A 49 2.12 20.03 -7.83
CA LYS A 49 2.37 19.77 -9.26
C LYS A 49 3.77 19.21 -9.53
N HIS A 50 4.76 19.57 -8.69
CA HIS A 50 6.13 19.05 -8.79
C HIS A 50 6.28 17.64 -8.21
N PHE A 51 5.24 17.12 -7.55
CA PHE A 51 5.19 15.81 -6.91
C PHE A 51 4.13 14.91 -7.59
N LYS A 52 3.99 15.03 -8.91
CA LYS A 52 2.95 14.37 -9.72
C LYS A 52 2.89 12.84 -9.65
N ASN A 53 3.95 12.19 -9.19
CA ASN A 53 4.04 10.74 -9.02
C ASN A 53 3.89 10.29 -7.54
N TYR A 54 3.73 11.24 -6.61
CA TYR A 54 3.47 10.91 -5.22
C TYR A 54 2.02 10.44 -5.06
N SER A 55 1.82 9.61 -4.04
CA SER A 55 0.51 9.43 -3.40
C SER A 55 0.54 10.17 -2.06
N TRP A 56 -0.62 10.30 -1.41
CA TRP A 56 -0.80 11.08 -0.20
C TRP A 56 -1.49 10.23 0.85
N ARG A 57 -0.76 9.83 1.88
CA ARG A 57 -1.32 9.18 3.05
C ARG A 57 -2.17 10.18 3.81
N TYR A 58 -3.43 9.84 4.04
CA TYR A 58 -4.35 10.59 4.87
C TYR A 58 -4.40 9.99 6.28
N TYR A 59 -4.26 10.84 7.29
CA TYR A 59 -4.24 10.44 8.70
C TYR A 59 -5.60 10.53 9.38
N ASP A 60 -6.69 10.61 8.61
CA ASP A 60 -8.03 10.85 9.16
C ASP A 60 -8.10 12.15 9.98
N GLN A 61 -7.25 13.12 9.61
CA GLN A 61 -7.14 14.41 10.25
C GLN A 61 -7.51 15.49 9.24
N SER A 62 -8.42 16.38 9.61
CA SER A 62 -8.89 17.43 8.72
C SER A 62 -9.11 18.73 9.47
N VAL A 63 -9.01 19.83 8.73
CA VAL A 63 -9.32 21.17 9.26
C VAL A 63 -10.35 21.84 8.36
N ILE A 64 -11.32 22.51 8.96
CA ILE A 64 -12.25 23.38 8.25
C ILE A 64 -11.70 24.78 8.36
N LEU A 65 -11.39 25.38 7.22
CA LEU A 65 -10.94 26.77 7.12
C LEU A 65 -12.08 27.64 6.59
N SER A 66 -12.17 28.88 7.07
CA SER A 66 -13.08 29.92 6.56
C SER A 66 -12.30 31.06 5.91
N HIS A 67 -12.72 31.47 4.73
CA HIS A 67 -12.22 32.66 4.02
C HIS A 67 -13.39 33.36 3.34
N ASN A 68 -13.59 34.64 3.61
CA ASN A 68 -14.76 35.41 3.16
C ASN A 68 -16.09 34.68 3.44
N SER A 69 -16.25 34.19 4.67
CA SER A 69 -17.41 33.41 5.14
C SER A 69 -17.64 32.06 4.45
N LYS A 70 -16.81 31.66 3.48
CA LYS A 70 -16.88 30.34 2.83
C LYS A 70 -16.02 29.34 3.58
N LYS A 71 -16.60 28.19 3.91
CA LYS A 71 -15.93 27.08 4.61
C LYS A 71 -15.42 26.04 3.61
N SER A 72 -14.20 25.56 3.82
CA SER A 72 -13.55 24.55 2.99
C SER A 72 -12.84 23.51 3.86
N VAL A 73 -12.90 22.24 3.47
CA VAL A 73 -12.24 21.15 4.19
C VAL A 73 -10.83 20.93 3.63
N TYR A 74 -9.87 20.78 4.53
CA TYR A 74 -8.49 20.46 4.18
C TYR A 74 -8.09 19.18 4.87
N TYR A 75 -7.51 18.24 4.12
CA TYR A 75 -6.98 16.99 4.63
C TYR A 75 -5.54 17.18 5.07
N TYR A 76 -5.20 16.64 6.24
CA TYR A 76 -3.82 16.48 6.65
C TYR A 76 -3.25 15.23 5.97
N VAL A 77 -2.19 15.43 5.19
CA VAL A 77 -1.57 14.39 4.38
C VAL A 77 -0.06 14.33 4.55
N GLN A 78 0.52 13.16 4.32
CA GLN A 78 1.95 12.93 4.17
C GLN A 78 2.24 12.28 2.81
N GLY A 79 3.31 12.71 2.15
CA GLY A 79 3.72 12.16 0.89
C GLY A 79 4.17 10.70 1.00
N ILE A 80 3.61 9.84 0.16
CA ILE A 80 4.15 8.51 -0.16
C ILE A 80 4.96 8.69 -1.43
N THR A 81 6.27 8.49 -1.36
CA THR A 81 7.14 8.69 -2.52
C THR A 81 6.86 7.64 -3.60
N PRO A 82 7.26 7.86 -4.87
CA PRO A 82 7.12 6.86 -5.92
C PRO A 82 7.82 5.54 -5.57
N ASN A 83 8.87 5.57 -4.74
CA ASN A 83 9.54 4.36 -4.27
C ASN A 83 8.91 3.76 -3.00
N GLY A 84 7.73 4.21 -2.58
CA GLY A 84 6.99 3.66 -1.46
C GLY A 84 7.51 4.08 -0.08
N ASN A 85 8.37 5.09 -0.01
CA ASN A 85 8.77 5.65 1.27
C ASN A 85 7.61 6.48 1.85
N GLU A 86 7.06 6.00 2.96
CA GLU A 86 5.97 6.66 3.66
C GLU A 86 6.45 7.68 4.69
N GLY A 87 7.72 7.62 5.12
CA GLY A 87 8.33 8.55 6.06
C GLY A 87 8.73 9.90 5.45
N SER A 88 8.02 10.36 4.42
CA SER A 88 8.33 11.64 3.79
C SER A 88 8.14 12.80 4.78
N LYS A 89 9.10 13.72 4.80
CA LYS A 89 8.97 14.99 5.55
C LYS A 89 7.98 15.96 4.88
N LEU A 90 7.53 15.65 3.66
CA LEU A 90 6.53 16.42 2.93
C LEU A 90 5.13 16.09 3.45
N GLN A 91 4.74 16.77 4.51
CA GLN A 91 3.43 16.65 5.17
C GLN A 91 2.79 18.00 5.45
N GLY A 92 1.47 18.07 5.56
CA GLY A 92 0.75 19.32 5.79
C GLY A 92 -0.72 19.20 5.44
N ILE A 93 -1.41 20.33 5.29
CA ILE A 93 -2.82 20.35 4.90
C ILE A 93 -2.98 20.76 3.43
N VAL A 94 -3.92 20.12 2.73
CA VAL A 94 -4.28 20.43 1.34
C VAL A 94 -5.80 20.38 1.18
N TRP A 95 -6.36 21.26 0.34
CA TRP A 95 -7.80 21.25 0.09
C TRP A 95 -8.25 19.90 -0.50
N HIS A 96 -9.28 19.30 0.09
CA HIS A 96 -9.68 17.93 -0.23
C HIS A 96 -10.11 17.74 -1.69
N GLY A 97 -10.68 18.76 -2.33
CA GLY A 97 -11.13 18.67 -3.73
C GLY A 97 -9.99 18.56 -4.76
N TYR A 98 -8.73 18.70 -4.35
CA TYR A 98 -7.58 18.37 -5.20
C TYR A 98 -7.18 16.90 -5.16
N LEU A 99 -7.84 16.10 -4.33
CA LEU A 99 -7.50 14.71 -4.07
C LEU A 99 -8.62 13.75 -4.52
N ALA A 100 -8.21 12.63 -5.10
CA ALA A 100 -9.06 11.47 -5.34
C ALA A 100 -8.54 10.27 -4.52
N PRO A 101 -9.42 9.38 -4.05
CA PRO A 101 -9.03 8.22 -3.26
C PRO A 101 -8.20 7.22 -4.08
N GLY A 102 -7.36 6.45 -3.40
CA GLY A 102 -6.46 5.45 -3.99
C GLY A 102 -5.06 6.00 -4.26
N VAL A 103 -4.13 5.09 -4.55
CA VAL A 103 -2.75 5.46 -4.87
C VAL A 103 -2.65 6.06 -6.27
N ASN A 104 -1.54 6.72 -6.56
CA ASN A 104 -1.30 7.30 -7.87
C ASN A 104 -1.38 6.21 -8.97
N PRO A 105 -2.23 6.37 -10.00
CA PRO A 105 -2.42 5.33 -11.01
C PRO A 105 -1.24 5.22 -12.00
N ASN A 106 -0.19 6.03 -11.86
CA ASN A 106 1.06 5.90 -12.63
C ASN A 106 1.95 4.77 -12.11
N TYR A 107 1.43 3.54 -12.14
CA TYR A 107 2.06 2.37 -11.53
C TYR A 107 3.45 2.03 -12.08
N GLN A 108 3.80 2.48 -13.29
CA GLN A 108 5.15 2.30 -13.85
C GLN A 108 6.22 3.07 -13.08
N GLN A 109 5.84 4.17 -12.44
CA GLN A 109 6.72 4.98 -11.60
C GLN A 109 6.67 4.54 -10.13
N LEU A 110 5.64 3.78 -9.75
CA LEU A 110 5.48 3.31 -8.38
C LEU A 110 6.27 2.02 -8.15
N ASN A 111 7.05 2.00 -7.09
CA ASN A 111 7.81 0.87 -6.61
C ASN A 111 7.51 0.68 -5.13
N ASN A 112 7.37 -0.59 -4.72
CA ASN A 112 7.23 -0.96 -3.32
C ASN A 112 6.13 -0.19 -2.57
N ILE A 113 4.93 -0.15 -3.11
CA ILE A 113 3.79 0.47 -2.42
C ILE A 113 3.20 -0.56 -1.46
N ASN A 114 2.97 -0.17 -0.22
CA ASN A 114 2.34 -1.05 0.77
C ASN A 114 0.90 -1.41 0.33
N PHE A 115 0.55 -2.69 0.44
CA PHE A 115 -0.75 -3.23 0.01
C PHE A 115 -1.95 -2.55 0.69
N ARG A 116 -1.78 -2.00 1.90
CA ARG A 116 -2.87 -1.41 2.70
C ARG A 116 -3.58 -0.25 1.99
N TYR A 117 -2.89 0.40 1.06
CA TYR A 117 -3.38 1.58 0.34
C TYR A 117 -4.24 1.27 -0.89
N PHE A 118 -4.29 0.01 -1.32
CA PHE A 118 -5.11 -0.39 -2.47
C PHE A 118 -6.53 -0.69 -2.00
N ASN A 119 -7.54 -0.19 -2.74
CA ASN A 119 -8.94 -0.30 -2.33
C ASN A 119 -9.61 -1.58 -2.84
N ASN A 120 -9.17 -2.10 -3.97
CA ASN A 120 -9.77 -3.26 -4.62
C ASN A 120 -8.75 -4.06 -5.45
N ASP A 121 -9.15 -5.27 -5.86
CA ASP A 121 -8.30 -6.20 -6.60
C ASP A 121 -7.85 -5.66 -7.95
N LYS A 122 -8.71 -4.91 -8.65
CA LYS A 122 -8.37 -4.34 -9.96
C LYS A 122 -7.23 -3.32 -9.84
N GLU A 123 -7.28 -2.47 -8.83
CA GLU A 123 -6.23 -1.50 -8.52
C GLU A 123 -4.92 -2.22 -8.19
N TYR A 124 -4.98 -3.22 -7.30
CA TYR A 124 -3.80 -3.96 -6.87
C TYR A 124 -3.18 -4.80 -7.99
N LEU A 125 -4.01 -5.46 -8.80
CA LEU A 125 -3.57 -6.20 -9.99
C LEU A 125 -2.88 -5.27 -10.99
N SER A 126 -3.45 -4.09 -11.26
CA SER A 126 -2.83 -3.12 -12.17
C SER A 126 -1.48 -2.64 -11.64
N TYR A 127 -1.32 -2.48 -10.33
CA TYR A 127 -0.02 -2.21 -9.71
C TYR A 127 0.97 -3.36 -9.92
N ILE A 128 0.57 -4.59 -9.61
CA ILE A 128 1.41 -5.79 -9.79
C ILE A 128 1.84 -5.96 -11.25
N GLN A 129 0.94 -5.71 -12.21
CA GLN A 129 1.23 -5.84 -13.64
C GLN A 129 2.23 -4.80 -14.14
N LYS A 130 2.10 -3.55 -13.69
CA LYS A 130 2.82 -2.40 -14.29
C LYS A 130 4.06 -1.96 -13.50
N SER A 131 4.11 -2.23 -12.19
CA SER A 131 5.23 -1.80 -11.36
C SER A 131 6.50 -2.61 -11.65
N PRO A 132 7.67 -1.95 -11.82
CA PRO A 132 8.95 -2.62 -11.92
C PRO A 132 9.27 -3.49 -10.69
N SER A 133 8.80 -3.08 -9.50
CA SER A 133 9.04 -3.79 -8.25
C SER A 133 8.32 -5.14 -8.11
N GLN A 134 7.34 -5.43 -8.96
CA GLN A 134 6.45 -6.58 -8.79
C GLN A 134 6.79 -7.78 -9.68
N LYS A 135 8.03 -7.85 -10.20
CA LYS A 135 8.47 -8.94 -11.09
C LYS A 135 8.32 -10.32 -10.46
N LEU A 136 8.78 -10.51 -9.23
CA LEU A 136 8.67 -11.78 -8.53
C LEU A 136 7.19 -12.16 -8.29
N THR A 137 6.38 -11.22 -7.82
CA THR A 137 4.94 -11.39 -7.60
C THR A 137 4.24 -11.92 -8.85
N ARG A 138 4.53 -11.33 -10.03
CA ARG A 138 3.97 -11.79 -11.31
C ARG A 138 4.33 -13.23 -11.63
N GLU A 139 5.58 -13.63 -11.40
CA GLU A 139 6.01 -15.01 -11.65
C GLU A 139 5.37 -16.00 -10.68
N VAL A 140 5.20 -15.62 -9.41
CA VAL A 140 4.54 -16.47 -8.41
C VAL A 140 3.06 -16.66 -8.75
N LEU A 141 2.34 -15.59 -9.13
CA LEU A 141 0.93 -15.69 -9.52
C LEU A 141 0.72 -16.66 -10.70
N LYS A 142 1.66 -16.73 -11.65
CA LYS A 142 1.60 -17.70 -12.76
C LYS A 142 1.65 -19.16 -12.31
N LEU A 143 2.15 -19.46 -11.11
CA LEU A 143 2.15 -20.83 -10.58
C LEU A 143 0.74 -21.30 -10.17
N PHE A 144 -0.21 -20.37 -10.01
CA PHE A 144 -1.58 -20.58 -9.53
C PHE A 144 -2.60 -20.02 -10.54
N PRO A 145 -2.68 -20.59 -11.76
CA PRO A 145 -3.41 -19.97 -12.87
C PRO A 145 -4.92 -19.83 -12.65
N ASN A 146 -5.50 -20.62 -11.75
CA ASN A 146 -6.94 -20.62 -11.44
C ASN A 146 -7.27 -19.95 -10.10
N THR A 147 -6.26 -19.46 -9.36
CA THR A 147 -6.46 -18.88 -8.03
C THR A 147 -6.51 -17.36 -8.13
N GLN A 148 -7.64 -16.77 -7.71
CA GLN A 148 -7.89 -15.35 -7.90
C GLN A 148 -7.10 -14.48 -6.91
N LEU A 149 -6.41 -13.44 -7.40
CA LEU A 149 -5.76 -12.44 -6.54
C LEU A 149 -6.81 -11.70 -5.70
N SER A 150 -6.54 -11.53 -4.40
CA SER A 150 -7.39 -10.82 -3.45
C SER A 150 -6.60 -9.86 -2.55
N ILE A 151 -6.91 -8.56 -2.65
CA ILE A 151 -6.40 -7.53 -1.75
C ILE A 151 -7.02 -7.64 -0.36
N GLN A 152 -8.26 -8.14 -0.27
CA GLN A 152 -8.91 -8.40 1.01
C GLN A 152 -8.17 -9.49 1.78
N LEU A 153 -7.83 -10.61 1.13
CA LEU A 153 -7.03 -11.66 1.73
C LEU A 153 -5.63 -11.16 2.10
N THR A 154 -5.00 -10.39 1.21
CA THR A 154 -3.69 -9.77 1.49
C THR A 154 -3.73 -8.91 2.77
N LYS A 155 -4.81 -8.13 2.96
CA LYS A 155 -5.02 -7.31 4.16
C LYS A 155 -5.36 -8.14 5.40
N ALA A 156 -6.25 -9.13 5.27
CA ALA A 156 -6.67 -9.99 6.37
C ALA A 156 -5.52 -10.82 6.92
N ALA A 157 -4.63 -11.31 6.05
CA ALA A 157 -3.43 -12.05 6.43
C ALA A 157 -2.25 -11.14 6.90
N GLY A 158 -2.45 -9.81 6.95
CA GLY A 158 -1.40 -8.85 7.35
C GLY A 158 -0.19 -8.80 6.40
N GLY A 159 -0.34 -9.29 5.15
CA GLY A 159 0.77 -9.72 4.32
C GLY A 159 1.41 -10.96 4.93
N ALA A 160 0.90 -12.15 4.60
CA ALA A 160 1.39 -13.49 4.95
C ALA A 160 2.50 -13.53 6.02
N SER A 161 2.10 -13.58 7.29
CA SER A 161 3.02 -13.59 8.43
C SER A 161 3.82 -14.90 8.50
N ALA A 162 5.14 -14.76 8.53
CA ALA A 162 6.08 -15.87 8.72
C ALA A 162 6.26 -16.26 10.20
N TRP A 163 5.32 -15.87 11.07
CA TRP A 163 5.53 -15.90 12.52
C TRP A 163 4.47 -16.72 13.27
N ASP A 164 3.36 -17.09 12.63
CA ASP A 164 2.30 -17.89 13.24
C ASP A 164 1.89 -19.05 12.31
N PHE A 165 2.60 -20.17 12.44
CA PHE A 165 2.50 -21.30 11.52
C PHE A 165 1.76 -22.51 12.09
N ASN A 166 1.35 -22.47 13.36
CA ASN A 166 0.79 -23.64 14.03
C ASN A 166 -0.73 -23.75 13.85
N ASP A 167 -1.42 -22.64 13.57
CA ASP A 167 -2.81 -22.61 13.12
C ASP A 167 -3.17 -21.24 12.51
N PRO A 168 -2.85 -20.99 11.22
CA PRO A 168 -3.07 -19.69 10.62
C PRO A 168 -4.56 -19.43 10.43
N THR A 169 -5.14 -18.64 11.33
CA THR A 169 -6.51 -18.14 11.18
C THR A 169 -6.50 -16.81 10.43
N VAL A 170 -7.33 -16.70 9.40
CA VAL A 170 -7.52 -15.45 8.65
C VAL A 170 -9.00 -15.10 8.68
N LYS A 171 -9.34 -13.99 9.33
CA LYS A 171 -10.74 -13.59 9.52
C LYS A 171 -11.48 -13.45 8.18
N GLY A 172 -12.62 -14.12 8.04
CA GLY A 172 -13.44 -14.13 6.82
C GLY A 172 -12.98 -15.16 5.77
N TYR A 173 -12.09 -16.08 6.17
CA TYR A 173 -11.52 -17.10 5.30
C TYR A 173 -11.41 -18.44 6.03
N LYS A 174 -11.58 -19.51 5.28
CA LYS A 174 -11.41 -20.91 5.69
C LYS A 174 -10.40 -21.62 4.80
N ASP A 175 -10.06 -22.86 5.17
CA ASP A 175 -9.11 -23.71 4.43
C ASP A 175 -7.79 -22.99 4.15
N VAL A 176 -7.25 -22.32 5.17
CA VAL A 176 -6.05 -21.48 5.03
C VAL A 176 -4.84 -22.38 4.75
N LEU A 177 -4.18 -22.11 3.62
CA LEU A 177 -2.97 -22.78 3.19
C LEU A 177 -1.78 -21.83 3.36
N GLU A 178 -0.89 -22.21 4.28
CA GLU A 178 0.36 -21.49 4.51
C GLU A 178 1.58 -22.33 4.15
N PHE A 179 2.63 -21.63 3.71
CA PHE A 179 3.84 -22.24 3.17
C PHE A 179 5.09 -21.69 3.86
N PRO A 180 5.39 -22.09 5.11
CA PRO A 180 6.47 -21.50 5.91
C PRO A 180 7.82 -21.47 5.19
N THR A 181 8.19 -22.56 4.52
CA THR A 181 9.45 -22.64 3.76
C THR A 181 9.45 -21.72 2.54
N VAL A 182 8.29 -21.51 1.91
CA VAL A 182 8.15 -20.64 0.74
C VAL A 182 8.23 -19.17 1.14
N GLN A 183 7.55 -18.78 2.22
CA GLN A 183 7.55 -17.40 2.72
C GLN A 183 8.95 -16.88 3.06
N ARG A 184 9.87 -17.76 3.52
CA ARG A 184 11.29 -17.41 3.74
C ARG A 184 11.99 -16.83 2.51
N TYR A 185 11.54 -17.17 1.30
CA TYR A 185 12.10 -16.64 0.06
C TYR A 185 11.49 -15.30 -0.37
N PHE A 186 10.43 -14.82 0.29
CA PHE A 186 9.87 -13.49 0.10
C PHE A 186 10.54 -12.45 1.01
N ASN A 187 10.98 -12.88 2.19
CA ASN A 187 11.47 -11.99 3.24
C ASN A 187 13.01 -11.97 3.35
N LYS A 188 13.60 -10.79 3.07
CA LYS A 188 15.06 -10.54 3.09
C LYS A 188 15.73 -10.83 4.43
N ARG A 189 14.97 -10.89 5.53
CA ARG A 189 15.49 -11.28 6.85
C ARG A 189 15.93 -12.75 6.87
N PHE A 190 15.26 -13.62 6.12
CA PHE A 190 15.49 -15.07 6.16
C PHE A 190 16.35 -15.60 5.00
N TYR A 191 16.43 -14.88 3.88
CA TYR A 191 17.26 -15.29 2.75
C TYR A 191 18.50 -14.40 2.61
N LYS A 192 19.65 -15.01 2.26
CA LYS A 192 20.95 -14.31 2.14
C LYS A 192 20.89 -13.12 1.18
N GLN A 193 21.59 -12.03 1.52
CA GLN A 193 21.74 -10.88 0.63
C GLN A 193 22.32 -11.33 -0.73
N ASN A 194 21.84 -10.75 -1.84
CA ASN A 194 22.34 -10.91 -3.23
C ASN A 194 21.80 -12.08 -4.09
N ILE A 195 20.63 -12.67 -3.78
CA ILE A 195 19.95 -13.58 -4.74
C ILE A 195 19.01 -12.81 -5.68
N SER A 196 19.05 -13.13 -6.97
CA SER A 196 18.18 -12.53 -7.99
C SER A 196 16.73 -13.02 -7.88
N ASP A 197 15.77 -12.22 -8.36
CA ASP A 197 14.35 -12.60 -8.41
C ASP A 197 14.12 -13.93 -9.14
N ASN A 198 14.87 -14.19 -10.23
CA ASN A 198 14.79 -15.46 -10.96
C ASN A 198 15.22 -16.65 -10.09
N LYS A 199 16.28 -16.49 -9.29
CA LYS A 199 16.73 -17.55 -8.37
C LYS A 199 15.72 -17.76 -7.24
N ARG A 200 15.14 -16.68 -6.72
CA ARG A 200 14.07 -16.74 -5.70
C ARG A 200 12.84 -17.45 -6.21
N PHE A 201 12.39 -17.13 -7.42
CA PHE A 201 11.27 -17.82 -8.06
C PHE A 201 11.50 -19.33 -8.16
N LYS A 202 12.70 -19.77 -8.58
CA LYS A 202 13.05 -21.20 -8.63
C LYS A 202 12.98 -21.86 -7.24
N LEU A 203 13.45 -21.19 -6.20
CA LEU A 203 13.39 -21.67 -4.82
C LEU A 203 11.96 -21.75 -4.29
N ILE A 204 11.13 -20.74 -4.57
CA ILE A 204 9.69 -20.72 -4.25
C ILE A 204 8.99 -21.92 -4.90
N LYS A 205 9.20 -22.11 -6.21
CA LYS A 205 8.61 -23.25 -6.93
C LYS A 205 9.04 -24.58 -6.33
N SER A 206 10.34 -24.77 -6.07
CA SER A 206 10.86 -26.01 -5.49
C SER A 206 10.31 -26.26 -4.07
N ALA A 207 10.16 -25.22 -3.25
CA ALA A 207 9.60 -25.35 -1.91
C ALA A 207 8.10 -25.67 -1.93
N LEU A 208 7.34 -25.13 -2.89
CA LEU A 208 5.94 -25.53 -3.11
C LEU A 208 5.82 -27.00 -3.51
N ASP A 209 6.64 -27.44 -4.46
CA ASP A 209 6.66 -28.84 -4.91
C ASP A 209 7.01 -29.79 -3.74
N LYS A 210 8.02 -29.45 -2.93
CA LYS A 210 8.41 -30.20 -1.72
C LYS A 210 7.34 -30.21 -0.63
N SER A 211 6.53 -29.16 -0.54
CA SER A 211 5.39 -29.09 0.39
C SER A 211 4.19 -29.89 -0.13
N GLY A 212 4.35 -30.63 -1.24
CA GLY A 212 3.31 -31.44 -1.84
C GLY A 212 2.31 -30.65 -2.68
N TYR A 213 2.62 -29.40 -3.05
CA TYR A 213 1.80 -28.54 -3.92
C TYR A 213 2.43 -28.40 -5.30
N ASN A 214 2.52 -29.52 -6.02
CA ASN A 214 2.99 -29.54 -7.41
C ASN A 214 2.05 -28.79 -8.36
N GLN A 215 2.41 -28.71 -9.65
CA GLN A 215 1.63 -27.96 -10.64
C GLN A 215 0.16 -28.41 -10.71
N THR A 216 -0.11 -29.72 -10.71
CA THR A 216 -1.47 -30.26 -10.77
C THR A 216 -2.31 -29.78 -9.59
N LYS A 217 -1.77 -29.85 -8.37
CA LYS A 217 -2.46 -29.35 -7.18
C LYS A 217 -2.69 -27.85 -7.22
N ARG A 218 -1.71 -27.06 -7.67
CA ARG A 218 -1.88 -25.59 -7.78
C ARG A 218 -2.95 -25.19 -8.80
N VAL A 219 -3.08 -25.92 -9.90
CA VAL A 219 -4.14 -25.70 -10.90
C VAL A 219 -5.53 -26.03 -10.33
N ALA A 220 -5.62 -26.98 -9.40
CA ALA A 220 -6.89 -27.38 -8.77
C ALA A 220 -7.41 -26.37 -7.73
N LEU A 221 -6.65 -25.31 -7.37
CA LEU A 221 -7.03 -24.31 -6.37
C LEU A 221 -7.98 -23.23 -6.93
N GLY A 222 -8.95 -23.63 -7.77
CA GLY A 222 -9.87 -22.71 -8.45
C GLY A 222 -10.87 -22.00 -7.54
N GLN A 223 -11.24 -22.64 -6.43
CA GLN A 223 -12.12 -22.06 -5.40
C GLN A 223 -11.39 -21.14 -4.41
N TYR A 224 -10.06 -21.09 -4.47
CA TYR A 224 -9.24 -20.35 -3.53
C TYR A 224 -8.93 -18.95 -4.07
N GLN A 225 -8.65 -18.05 -3.14
CA GLN A 225 -8.03 -16.75 -3.39
C GLN A 225 -6.55 -16.79 -2.96
N ILE A 226 -5.73 -15.94 -3.57
CA ILE A 226 -4.34 -15.70 -3.18
C ILE A 226 -4.16 -14.24 -2.73
N GLY A 227 -3.77 -14.05 -1.47
CA GLY A 227 -3.28 -12.79 -0.95
C GLY A 227 -1.76 -12.81 -1.01
N ILE A 228 -1.13 -11.82 -1.63
CA ILE A 228 0.33 -11.81 -1.85
C ILE A 228 0.89 -10.42 -1.66
N TYR A 229 2.07 -10.34 -1.05
CA TYR A 229 2.77 -9.09 -0.81
C TYR A 229 4.30 -9.24 -0.94
N TYR A 230 4.93 -8.28 -1.60
CA TYR A 230 6.36 -8.32 -1.90
C TYR A 230 6.96 -6.93 -2.13
N TYR A 231 8.22 -6.78 -1.72
CA TYR A 231 9.08 -5.62 -1.97
C TYR A 231 10.40 -6.01 -2.64
N ASN A 232 10.79 -5.30 -3.70
CA ASN A 232 12.01 -5.61 -4.47
C ASN A 232 13.31 -5.14 -3.80
N ASN A 233 13.29 -4.01 -3.09
CA ASN A 233 14.47 -3.41 -2.46
C ASN A 233 14.46 -3.73 -0.96
N PRO A 234 15.60 -3.64 -0.23
CA PRO A 234 15.52 -3.50 1.21
C PRO A 234 14.95 -2.11 1.44
N HIS A 235 13.63 -1.99 1.29
CA HIS A 235 12.94 -1.03 2.13
C HIS A 235 13.39 -1.31 3.55
N ARG A 236 13.48 -0.24 4.34
CA ARG A 236 13.46 -0.40 5.79
C ARG A 236 12.20 -1.21 6.05
N LEU A 237 12.35 -2.53 6.18
CA LEU A 237 11.33 -3.39 6.71
C LEU A 237 11.08 -2.76 8.06
N ILE A 238 10.01 -1.97 8.16
CA ILE A 238 9.45 -1.65 9.46
C ILE A 238 9.19 -3.04 10.03
N THR A 239 9.63 -3.26 11.26
CA THR A 239 9.95 -4.55 11.88
C THR A 239 8.85 -5.63 11.82
N ASP A 240 7.67 -5.28 11.32
CA ASP A 240 6.42 -6.02 11.40
C ASP A 240 5.80 -6.32 10.00
N GLU A 241 6.45 -5.95 8.88
CA GLU A 241 5.97 -6.31 7.53
C GLU A 241 6.50 -7.69 7.10
N ALA A 242 5.60 -8.64 6.85
CA ALA A 242 5.94 -9.97 6.35
C ALA A 242 5.61 -10.10 4.84
N PRO A 243 6.58 -9.96 3.93
CA PRO A 243 6.31 -10.28 2.53
C PRO A 243 6.15 -11.80 2.39
N GLY A 244 5.17 -12.22 1.60
CA GLY A 244 4.78 -13.62 1.43
C GLY A 244 3.46 -13.74 0.68
N PHE A 245 2.86 -14.92 0.70
CA PHE A 245 1.48 -15.10 0.25
C PHE A 245 0.75 -16.13 1.10
N THR A 246 -0.57 -15.96 1.15
CA THR A 246 -1.54 -16.84 1.81
C THR A 246 -2.55 -17.26 0.75
N ILE A 247 -2.98 -18.52 0.78
CA ILE A 247 -4.07 -19.01 -0.08
C ILE A 247 -5.20 -19.47 0.84
N ALA A 248 -6.42 -19.04 0.59
CA ALA A 248 -7.56 -19.40 1.41
C ALA A 248 -8.87 -19.31 0.64
N VAL A 249 -9.91 -19.98 1.12
CA VAL A 249 -11.27 -19.91 0.56
C VAL A 249 -12.04 -18.82 1.32
N PRO A 250 -12.68 -17.85 0.65
CA PRO A 250 -13.55 -16.90 1.34
C PRO A 250 -14.71 -17.63 2.02
N GLU A 251 -15.09 -17.20 3.22
CA GLU A 251 -16.27 -17.73 3.94
C GLU A 251 -17.59 -17.40 3.25
#